data_AF-A0A7X5DI58-F1
#
_entry.id   AF-A0A7X5DI58-F1
#
_cell.length_a   1.000
_cell.length_b   1.000
_cell.length_c   1.000
_cell.angle_alpha   90.00
_cell.angle_beta   90.00
_cell.angle_gamma   90.00
#
_symmetry.space_group_name_H-M   'P 1'
#
loop_
_entity.id
_entity.type
_entity.pdbx_description
1 polymer ?
#
loop_
_entity_poly.entity_id
_entity_poly.type
_entity_poly.pdbx_seq_one_letter_code
_entity_poly.pdbx_strand_id
1 'polypeptide(L)'
;SVDNEINQTLDQLKAAGIQPGDLQLPVYLDLECQAQRDLTKKKGGAELLGQIAVAWCSAIQAAGYNVGIYANTDWFNNVLTDEVFSKETMAANQWSRWVARYSWGGTSSKIENTDIWQFTSIGLVNGTPRKYCDVNFSYVNFGEAPKMYTVKYKLNGGKMVAANPVSYNNVLSLPTPTRAGYKFDGWYTDKNFKNKVKKLTKKNATLYAKWSQPYTIKYVMNKGKNHKSNPKKYGGTITLKNPTRSGYTFKGWYADRKFKKKVTK
;
A
#
# COMPACT_ATOMS: atom_id res chain seq x y z
N SER A 1 0.34 -31.23 1.53
CA SER A 1 -0.50 -30.20 0.88
C SER A 1 0.22 -28.87 0.99
N VAL A 2 -0.16 -27.87 0.20
CA VAL A 2 0.43 -26.52 0.30
C VAL A 2 0.16 -25.88 1.66
N ASP A 3 -1.01 -26.15 2.27
CA ASP A 3 -1.35 -25.64 3.61
C ASP A 3 -0.38 -26.14 4.70
N ASN A 4 0.07 -27.39 4.61
CA ASN A 4 1.06 -27.92 5.55
C ASN A 4 2.40 -27.20 5.40
N GLU A 5 2.82 -26.91 4.17
CA GLU A 5 4.07 -26.18 3.90
C GLU A 5 3.99 -24.74 4.43
N ILE A 6 2.86 -24.06 4.20
CA ILE A 6 2.59 -22.71 4.73
C ILE A 6 2.69 -22.71 6.25
N ASN A 7 1.96 -23.62 6.91
CA ASN A 7 1.93 -23.69 8.37
C ASN A 7 3.30 -24.02 8.94
N GLN A 8 4.01 -25.00 8.37
CA GLN A 8 5.36 -25.36 8.81
C GLN A 8 6.33 -24.19 8.65
N THR A 9 6.28 -23.47 7.53
CA THR A 9 7.13 -22.29 7.30
C THR A 9 6.88 -21.23 8.37
N LEU A 10 5.62 -20.86 8.61
CA LEU A 10 5.26 -19.83 9.60
C LEU A 10 5.59 -20.25 11.03
N ASP A 11 5.36 -21.53 11.38
CA ASP A 11 5.69 -22.08 12.69
C ASP A 11 7.20 -22.08 12.92
N GLN A 12 8.02 -22.40 11.92
CA GLN A 12 9.48 -22.34 12.02
C GLN A 12 9.98 -20.91 12.21
N LEU A 13 9.47 -19.95 11.45
CA LEU A 13 9.80 -18.52 11.61
C LEU A 13 9.46 -18.05 13.03
N LYS A 14 8.26 -18.39 13.50
CA LYS A 14 7.80 -18.07 14.85
C LYS A 14 8.64 -18.74 15.94
N ALA A 15 8.96 -20.03 15.79
CA ALA A 15 9.79 -20.79 16.74
C ALA A 15 11.22 -20.24 16.82
N ALA A 16 11.74 -19.73 15.71
CA ALA A 16 13.03 -19.04 15.65
C ALA A 16 12.98 -17.60 16.17
N GLY A 17 11.79 -17.07 16.53
CA GLY A 17 11.61 -15.70 16.97
C GLY A 17 11.77 -14.65 15.87
N ILE A 18 11.83 -15.07 14.60
CA ILE A 18 12.04 -14.21 13.44
C ILE A 18 10.73 -13.49 13.13
N GLN A 19 10.78 -12.17 13.08
CA GLN A 19 9.71 -11.29 12.61
C GLN A 19 10.00 -10.83 11.18
N PRO A 20 8.99 -10.35 10.42
CA PRO A 20 9.20 -9.93 9.05
C PRO A 20 10.29 -8.86 8.84
N GLY A 21 10.47 -7.96 9.82
CA GLY A 21 11.50 -6.92 9.76
C GLY A 21 12.92 -7.42 10.05
N ASP A 22 13.07 -8.64 10.55
CA ASP A 22 14.38 -9.20 10.91
C ASP A 22 15.10 -9.81 9.70
N LEU A 23 14.34 -10.18 8.66
CA LEU A 23 14.89 -10.76 7.44
C LEU A 23 15.25 -9.68 6.42
N GLN A 24 16.52 -9.64 6.04
CA GLN A 24 16.97 -8.86 4.89
C GLN A 24 16.60 -9.54 3.57
N LEU A 25 16.59 -10.87 3.54
CA LEU A 25 16.24 -11.66 2.36
C LEU A 25 14.77 -12.12 2.41
N PRO A 26 14.13 -12.36 1.26
CA PRO A 26 12.83 -13.02 1.21
C PRO A 26 12.84 -14.43 1.83
N VAL A 27 11.67 -14.90 2.23
CA VAL A 27 11.42 -16.33 2.49
C VAL A 27 11.22 -17.00 1.14
N TYR A 28 12.01 -18.02 0.82
CA TYR A 28 11.95 -18.69 -0.49
C TYR A 28 11.20 -20.02 -0.41
N LEU A 29 10.30 -20.24 -1.37
CA LEU A 29 9.79 -21.58 -1.67
C LEU A 29 10.75 -22.27 -2.65
N ASP A 30 11.26 -23.41 -2.24
CA ASP A 30 12.14 -24.25 -3.03
C ASP A 30 11.33 -25.22 -3.91
N LEU A 31 11.38 -25.01 -5.23
CA LEU A 31 10.70 -25.83 -6.23
C LEU A 31 11.74 -26.60 -7.05
N GLU A 32 12.13 -27.77 -6.54
CA GLU A 32 13.13 -28.61 -7.21
C GLU A 32 12.88 -30.12 -7.09
N CYS A 33 11.81 -30.55 -6.40
CA CYS A 33 11.64 -31.96 -6.07
C CYS A 33 10.95 -32.76 -7.18
N GLN A 34 11.30 -34.04 -7.33
CA GLN A 34 10.77 -34.87 -8.41
C GLN A 34 9.23 -35.00 -8.36
N ALA A 35 8.64 -35.06 -7.17
CA ALA A 35 7.19 -35.15 -7.01
C ALA A 35 6.46 -33.91 -7.56
N GLN A 36 7.01 -32.71 -7.35
CA GLN A 36 6.50 -31.46 -7.93
C GLN A 36 6.61 -31.49 -9.47
N ARG A 37 7.74 -31.95 -10.02
CA ARG A 37 7.91 -32.13 -11.47
C ARG A 37 6.93 -33.13 -12.06
N ASP A 38 6.66 -34.22 -11.35
CA ASP A 38 5.73 -35.25 -11.82
C ASP A 38 4.28 -34.74 -11.92
N LEU A 39 3.91 -33.68 -11.19
CA LEU A 39 2.63 -33.01 -11.36
C LEU A 39 2.48 -32.45 -12.78
N THR A 40 3.53 -31.82 -13.33
CA THR A 40 3.47 -31.13 -14.63
C THR A 40 3.32 -32.07 -15.82
N LYS A 41 3.59 -33.37 -15.62
CA LYS A 41 3.34 -34.43 -16.63
C LYS A 41 1.85 -34.69 -16.87
N LYS A 42 0.97 -34.24 -15.97
CA LYS A 42 -0.48 -34.37 -16.09
C LYS A 42 -1.08 -33.13 -16.74
N LYS A 43 -2.20 -33.28 -17.44
CA LYS A 43 -2.95 -32.15 -17.99
C LYS A 43 -3.31 -31.17 -16.86
N GLY A 44 -2.96 -29.89 -17.03
CA GLY A 44 -3.16 -28.84 -16.02
C GLY A 44 -2.13 -28.85 -14.89
N GLY A 45 -1.08 -29.68 -14.96
CA GLY A 45 -0.10 -29.81 -13.89
C GLY A 45 0.78 -28.58 -13.68
N ALA A 46 1.14 -27.87 -14.76
CA ALA A 46 1.86 -26.60 -14.66
C ALA A 46 1.01 -25.53 -13.95
N GLU A 47 -0.27 -25.42 -14.30
CA GLU A 47 -1.24 -24.53 -13.64
C GLU A 47 -1.39 -24.87 -12.15
N LEU A 48 -1.51 -26.16 -11.81
CA LEU A 48 -1.56 -26.60 -10.42
C LEU A 48 -0.29 -26.20 -9.65
N LEU A 49 0.89 -26.34 -10.25
CA LEU A 49 2.14 -25.93 -9.63
C LEU A 49 2.21 -24.40 -9.43
N GLY A 50 1.68 -23.64 -10.39
CA GLY A 50 1.46 -22.20 -10.28
C GLY A 50 0.52 -21.84 -9.12
N GLN A 51 -0.62 -22.51 -9.00
CA GLN A 51 -1.58 -22.32 -7.90
C GLN A 51 -0.96 -22.64 -6.54
N ILE A 52 -0.11 -23.66 -6.44
CA ILE A 52 0.65 -23.98 -5.22
C ILE A 52 1.58 -22.83 -4.86
N ALA A 53 2.35 -22.30 -5.81
CA ALA A 53 3.24 -21.16 -5.57
C ALA A 53 2.45 -19.92 -5.14
N VAL A 54 1.32 -19.62 -5.80
CA VAL A 54 0.42 -18.50 -5.44
C VAL A 54 -0.07 -18.65 -4.01
N ALA A 55 -0.59 -19.82 -3.64
CA ALA A 55 -1.12 -20.06 -2.31
C ALA A 55 -0.05 -19.86 -1.23
N TRP A 56 1.14 -20.44 -1.44
CA TRP A 56 2.24 -20.31 -0.48
C TRP A 56 2.72 -18.86 -0.38
N CYS A 57 3.10 -18.24 -1.49
CA CYS A 57 3.64 -16.88 -1.49
C CYS A 57 2.65 -15.87 -0.91
N SER A 58 1.36 -15.98 -1.28
CA SER A 58 0.33 -15.06 -0.77
C SER A 58 0.14 -15.20 0.74
N ALA A 59 0.19 -16.41 1.28
CA ALA A 59 0.05 -16.64 2.72
C ALA A 59 1.24 -16.08 3.51
N ILE A 60 2.47 -16.30 3.03
CA ILE A 60 3.69 -15.79 3.67
C ILE A 60 3.76 -14.26 3.55
N GLN A 61 3.36 -13.66 2.42
CA GLN A 61 3.21 -12.22 2.26
C GLN A 61 2.13 -11.64 3.18
N ALA A 62 1.01 -12.33 3.36
CA ALA A 62 -0.05 -11.91 4.28
C ALA A 62 0.42 -11.92 5.76
N ALA A 63 1.39 -12.77 6.10
CA ALA A 63 2.07 -12.75 7.39
C ALA A 63 3.15 -11.64 7.51
N GLY A 64 3.37 -10.87 6.44
CA GLY A 64 4.21 -9.67 6.41
C GLY A 64 5.61 -9.85 5.82
N TYR A 65 5.98 -11.08 5.43
CA TYR A 65 7.31 -11.39 4.91
C TYR A 65 7.41 -11.12 3.40
N ASN A 66 8.60 -10.69 2.94
CA ASN A 66 8.92 -10.75 1.51
C ASN A 66 9.09 -12.22 1.10
N VAL A 67 8.76 -12.55 -0.15
CA VAL A 67 8.81 -13.93 -0.65
C VAL A 67 9.56 -14.05 -1.97
N GLY A 68 10.00 -15.26 -2.30
CA GLY A 68 10.54 -15.58 -3.61
C GLY A 68 10.43 -17.06 -3.94
N ILE A 69 10.75 -17.39 -5.18
CA ILE A 69 10.86 -18.76 -5.67
C ILE A 69 12.32 -19.06 -5.95
N TYR A 70 12.78 -20.20 -5.44
CA TYR A 70 14.06 -20.78 -5.81
C TYR A 70 13.83 -22.00 -6.71
N ALA A 71 14.58 -22.09 -7.81
CA ALA A 71 14.68 -23.27 -8.65
C ALA A 71 15.90 -23.19 -9.59
N ASN A 72 16.26 -24.29 -10.25
CA ASN A 72 17.32 -24.25 -11.27
C ASN A 72 16.82 -23.81 -12.66
N THR A 73 17.74 -23.58 -13.60
CA THR A 73 17.40 -23.15 -14.97
C THR A 73 16.50 -24.11 -15.73
N ASP A 74 16.66 -25.42 -15.53
CA ASP A 74 15.80 -26.41 -16.20
C ASP A 74 14.37 -26.31 -15.67
N TRP A 75 14.20 -26.08 -14.38
CA TRP A 75 12.90 -25.85 -13.78
C TRP A 75 12.23 -24.59 -14.32
N PHE A 76 12.92 -23.45 -14.34
CA PHE A 76 12.35 -22.21 -14.88
C PHE A 76 12.03 -22.27 -16.38
N ASN A 77 12.76 -23.08 -17.16
CA ASN A 77 12.49 -23.21 -18.60
C ASN A 77 11.43 -24.27 -18.93
N ASN A 78 11.38 -25.37 -18.17
CA ASN A 78 10.69 -26.59 -18.61
C ASN A 78 9.63 -27.12 -17.61
N VAL A 79 9.60 -26.63 -16.37
CA VAL A 79 8.67 -27.12 -15.33
C VAL A 79 7.76 -26.02 -14.81
N LEU A 80 8.32 -24.86 -14.47
CA LEU A 80 7.62 -23.68 -13.97
C LEU A 80 7.07 -22.84 -15.13
N THR A 81 6.26 -23.46 -15.98
CA THR A 81 5.79 -22.88 -17.25
C THR A 81 4.44 -22.16 -17.14
N ASP A 82 3.81 -22.16 -15.97
CA ASP A 82 2.64 -21.32 -15.70
C ASP A 82 3.00 -19.83 -15.72
N GLU A 83 2.07 -18.99 -16.17
CA GLU A 83 2.25 -17.54 -16.32
C GLU A 83 2.66 -16.86 -15.00
N VAL A 84 2.33 -17.42 -13.84
CA VAL A 84 2.76 -16.85 -12.55
C VAL A 84 4.28 -16.81 -12.40
N PHE A 85 5.00 -17.71 -13.07
CA PHE A 85 6.46 -17.76 -13.08
C PHE A 85 7.07 -16.95 -14.23
N SER A 86 6.28 -16.22 -15.02
CA SER A 86 6.82 -15.26 -15.99
C SER A 86 7.53 -14.12 -15.27
N LYS A 87 8.46 -13.46 -15.97
CA LYS A 87 9.25 -12.35 -15.41
C LYS A 87 8.33 -11.23 -14.94
N GLU A 88 7.34 -10.90 -15.76
CA GLU A 88 6.39 -9.82 -15.57
C GLU A 88 5.48 -10.11 -14.39
N THR A 89 4.95 -11.33 -14.29
CA THR A 89 4.03 -11.71 -13.22
C THR A 89 4.73 -11.83 -11.88
N MET A 90 5.91 -12.45 -11.81
CA MET A 90 6.70 -12.50 -10.57
C MET A 90 7.05 -11.10 -10.07
N ALA A 91 7.50 -10.20 -10.96
CA ALA A 91 7.78 -8.81 -10.60
C ALA A 91 6.53 -8.07 -10.09
N ALA A 92 5.38 -8.26 -10.76
CA ALA A 92 4.11 -7.66 -10.37
C ALA A 92 3.63 -8.16 -8.99
N ASN A 93 3.87 -9.44 -8.69
CA ASN A 93 3.55 -10.06 -7.40
C ASN A 93 4.61 -9.78 -6.31
N GLN A 94 5.67 -9.05 -6.63
CA GLN A 94 6.80 -8.77 -5.74
C GLN A 94 7.47 -10.06 -5.23
N TRP A 95 7.56 -11.08 -6.08
CA TRP A 95 8.26 -12.32 -5.79
C TRP A 95 9.68 -12.24 -6.30
N SER A 96 10.64 -12.50 -5.42
CA SER A 96 12.03 -12.60 -5.83
C SER A 96 12.29 -13.89 -6.60
N ARG A 97 13.21 -13.84 -7.56
CA ARG A 97 13.63 -15.02 -8.34
C ARG A 97 15.07 -15.40 -8.02
N TRP A 98 15.25 -16.53 -7.35
CA TRP A 98 16.56 -17.11 -7.06
C TRP A 98 16.80 -18.31 -7.98
N VAL A 99 17.81 -18.22 -8.84
CA VAL A 99 18.07 -19.21 -9.89
C VAL A 99 19.37 -19.95 -9.64
N ALA A 100 19.29 -21.28 -9.59
CA ALA A 100 20.47 -22.14 -9.62
C ALA A 100 20.92 -22.43 -11.05
N ARG A 101 22.18 -22.11 -11.33
CA ARG A 101 22.88 -22.50 -12.55
C ARG A 101 24.36 -22.61 -12.28
N TYR A 102 24.85 -23.84 -12.11
CA TYR A 102 26.28 -24.08 -11.94
C TYR A 102 26.99 -23.92 -13.28
N SER A 103 27.90 -22.96 -13.38
CA SER A 103 28.57 -22.67 -14.64
C SER A 103 30.08 -22.59 -14.48
N TRP A 104 30.80 -23.43 -15.22
CA TRP A 104 32.23 -23.31 -15.42
C TRP A 104 32.51 -22.26 -16.51
N GLY A 105 32.75 -21.02 -16.11
CA GLY A 105 33.09 -19.91 -17.02
C GLY A 105 31.90 -19.11 -17.58
N GLY A 106 30.67 -19.38 -17.11
CA GLY A 106 29.53 -18.50 -17.39
C GLY A 106 29.48 -17.30 -16.44
N THR A 107 28.81 -16.23 -16.85
CA THR A 107 28.70 -14.98 -16.07
C THR A 107 27.26 -14.62 -15.67
N SER A 108 26.29 -15.50 -15.91
CA SER A 108 24.88 -15.27 -15.58
C SER A 108 24.08 -16.55 -15.33
N SER A 109 22.91 -16.41 -14.72
CA SER A 109 21.93 -17.49 -14.54
C SER A 109 21.22 -17.92 -15.83
N LYS A 110 21.29 -17.12 -16.90
CA LYS A 110 20.52 -17.28 -18.16
C LYS A 110 18.98 -17.17 -18.04
N ILE A 111 18.43 -16.93 -16.85
CA ILE A 111 17.01 -16.67 -16.66
C ILE A 111 16.83 -15.17 -16.45
N GLU A 112 15.94 -14.55 -17.22
CA GLU A 112 15.66 -13.13 -17.04
C GLU A 112 15.06 -12.84 -15.67
N ASN A 113 15.24 -11.60 -15.19
CA ASN A 113 14.75 -11.16 -13.88
C ASN A 113 15.22 -12.06 -12.73
N THR A 114 16.45 -12.56 -12.83
CA THR A 114 17.10 -13.23 -11.70
C THR A 114 17.56 -12.15 -10.72
N ASP A 115 17.13 -12.27 -9.46
CA ASP A 115 17.60 -11.41 -8.37
C ASP A 115 18.81 -12.01 -7.66
N ILE A 116 18.80 -13.32 -7.48
CA ILE A 116 19.89 -14.08 -6.87
C ILE A 116 20.28 -15.22 -7.81
N TRP A 117 21.56 -15.34 -8.11
CA TRP A 117 22.11 -16.44 -8.89
C TRP A 117 22.98 -17.34 -8.00
N GLN A 118 22.54 -18.58 -7.77
CA GLN A 118 23.40 -19.62 -7.19
C GLN A 118 24.29 -20.20 -8.30
N PHE A 119 25.59 -19.87 -8.27
CA PHE A 119 26.51 -20.17 -9.37
C PHE A 119 27.38 -21.40 -9.12
N THR A 120 27.44 -21.89 -7.88
CA THR A 120 28.15 -23.11 -7.52
C THR A 120 27.62 -23.69 -6.22
N SER A 121 27.62 -25.02 -6.09
CA SER A 121 27.41 -25.75 -4.83
C SER A 121 28.70 -26.19 -4.15
N ILE A 122 29.84 -25.93 -4.78
CA ILE A 122 31.17 -26.37 -4.35
C ILE A 122 32.11 -25.20 -4.07
N GLY A 123 31.56 -24.07 -3.66
CA GLY A 123 32.35 -22.89 -3.33
C GLY A 123 33.15 -23.08 -2.04
N LEU A 124 34.35 -22.50 -2.03
CA LEU A 124 35.24 -22.43 -0.89
C LEU A 124 35.11 -21.05 -0.26
N VAL A 125 34.55 -20.98 0.94
CA VAL A 125 34.35 -19.73 1.68
C VAL A 125 35.08 -19.84 3.02
N ASN A 126 35.87 -18.83 3.35
CA ASN A 126 36.57 -18.82 4.63
C ASN A 126 35.57 -18.63 5.78
N GLY A 127 35.75 -19.36 6.88
CA GLY A 127 34.93 -19.23 8.09
C GLY A 127 33.72 -20.16 8.17
N THR A 128 33.49 -21.04 7.18
CA THR A 128 32.53 -22.16 7.31
C THR A 128 33.25 -23.43 7.77
N PRO A 129 32.65 -24.25 8.66
CA PRO A 129 33.19 -25.56 9.02
C PRO A 129 33.02 -26.60 7.90
N ARG A 130 32.25 -26.29 6.84
CA ARG A 130 32.02 -27.19 5.71
C ARG A 130 33.10 -27.02 4.65
N LYS A 131 33.53 -28.14 4.06
CA LYS A 131 34.48 -28.15 2.93
C LYS A 131 33.94 -27.39 1.71
N TYR A 132 32.63 -27.48 1.47
CA TYR A 132 31.96 -26.86 0.33
C TYR A 132 30.65 -26.21 0.78
N CYS A 133 30.29 -25.11 0.12
CA CYS A 133 29.03 -24.42 0.32
C CYS A 133 28.48 -23.88 -1.00
N ASP A 134 27.16 -23.68 -1.02
CA ASP A 134 26.50 -22.96 -2.10
C ASP A 134 26.90 -21.48 -2.04
N VAL A 135 27.27 -20.92 -3.19
CA VAL A 135 27.66 -19.51 -3.31
C VAL A 135 26.80 -18.83 -4.34
N ASN A 136 26.39 -17.62 -3.99
CA ASN A 136 25.39 -16.85 -4.70
C ASN A 136 25.91 -15.46 -5.05
N PHE A 137 25.52 -14.95 -6.21
CA PHE A 137 25.57 -13.53 -6.53
C PHE A 137 24.17 -12.94 -6.35
N SER A 138 24.04 -11.92 -5.51
CA SER A 138 22.83 -11.10 -5.46
C SER A 138 22.99 -9.94 -6.45
N TYR A 139 22.12 -9.86 -7.45
CA TYR A 139 22.07 -8.75 -8.39
C TYR A 139 21.26 -7.57 -7.86
N VAL A 140 20.45 -7.81 -6.83
CA VAL A 140 19.68 -6.78 -6.14
C VAL A 140 20.16 -6.63 -4.70
N ASN A 141 20.04 -5.42 -4.17
CA ASN A 141 20.23 -5.18 -2.75
C ASN A 141 18.87 -5.32 -2.05
N PHE A 142 18.69 -6.39 -1.28
CA PHE A 142 17.48 -6.59 -0.47
C PHE A 142 17.50 -5.81 0.86
N GLY A 143 18.65 -5.20 1.23
CA GLY A 143 18.85 -4.48 2.48
C GLY A 143 18.96 -2.96 2.32
N GLU A 144 17.83 -2.26 2.43
CA GLU A 144 17.36 -1.74 3.72
C GLU A 144 15.90 -2.20 3.90
N ALA A 145 15.54 -2.72 5.09
CA ALA A 145 14.13 -2.88 5.44
C ALA A 145 13.43 -1.53 5.21
N PRO A 146 12.30 -1.47 4.49
CA PRO A 146 11.72 -0.21 4.09
C PRO A 146 11.43 0.60 5.35
N LYS A 147 12.08 1.76 5.47
CA LYS A 147 11.90 2.64 6.63
C LYS A 147 10.41 2.94 6.81
N MET A 148 9.82 2.37 7.86
CA MET A 148 8.41 2.54 8.17
C MET A 148 8.20 3.85 8.91
N TYR A 149 7.17 4.57 8.51
CA TYR A 149 6.77 5.83 9.10
C TYR A 149 5.40 5.69 9.74
N THR A 150 5.25 6.20 10.95
CA THR A 150 4.01 6.13 11.72
C THR A 150 3.10 7.32 11.46
N VAL A 151 1.79 7.09 11.53
CA VAL A 151 0.77 8.13 11.42
C VAL A 151 -0.14 8.11 12.64
N LYS A 152 -0.29 9.28 13.27
CA LYS A 152 -1.25 9.51 14.36
C LYS A 152 -2.38 10.40 13.87
N TYR A 153 -3.62 9.99 14.09
CA TYR A 153 -4.81 10.74 13.69
C TYR A 153 -5.47 11.43 14.91
N LYS A 154 -5.65 12.74 14.83
CA LYS A 154 -6.45 13.56 15.75
C LYS A 154 -7.76 13.91 15.06
N LEU A 155 -8.78 13.10 15.33
CA LEU A 155 -10.08 13.16 14.65
C LEU A 155 -10.93 14.38 15.01
N ASN A 156 -10.58 15.12 16.08
CA ASN A 156 -11.27 16.34 16.51
C ASN A 156 -12.79 16.18 16.57
N GLY A 157 -13.26 15.11 17.21
CA GLY A 157 -14.68 14.77 17.36
C GLY A 157 -15.29 13.96 16.22
N GLY A 158 -14.54 13.62 15.17
CA GLY A 158 -14.96 12.68 14.14
C GLY A 158 -14.70 11.21 14.51
N LYS A 159 -15.11 10.32 13.62
CA LYS A 159 -14.89 8.87 13.65
C LYS A 159 -14.32 8.41 12.30
N MET A 160 -13.54 7.33 12.31
CA MET A 160 -13.04 6.72 11.08
C MET A 160 -14.04 5.71 10.54
N VAL A 161 -14.10 5.56 9.22
CA VAL A 161 -15.02 4.63 8.54
C VAL A 161 -14.36 3.28 8.26
N ALA A 162 -13.03 3.21 8.24
CA ALA A 162 -12.25 1.98 8.01
C ALA A 162 -11.04 1.89 8.96
N ALA A 163 -10.43 0.71 9.08
CA ALA A 163 -9.17 0.53 9.80
C ALA A 163 -8.07 1.39 9.15
N ASN A 164 -7.37 2.19 9.95
CA ASN A 164 -6.36 3.10 9.42
C ASN A 164 -5.01 2.39 9.31
N PRO A 165 -4.24 2.68 8.26
CA PRO A 165 -2.82 2.39 8.27
C PRO A 165 -2.15 3.24 9.36
N VAL A 166 -1.59 2.56 10.36
CA VAL A 166 -0.80 3.18 11.44
C VAL A 166 0.66 3.37 11.02
N SER A 167 1.07 2.75 9.91
CA SER A 167 2.41 2.81 9.34
C SER A 167 2.39 2.77 7.81
N TYR A 168 3.42 3.33 7.17
CA TYR A 168 3.61 3.32 5.71
C TYR A 168 5.10 3.42 5.34
N ASN A 169 5.51 2.85 4.21
CA ASN A 169 6.90 2.87 3.71
C ASN A 169 7.13 3.78 2.49
N ASN A 170 6.07 4.21 1.81
CA ASN A 170 6.19 5.04 0.61
C ASN A 170 5.18 6.20 0.58
N VAL A 171 4.10 6.07 -0.18
CA VAL A 171 3.04 7.08 -0.30
C VAL A 171 1.79 6.55 0.39
N LEU A 172 1.28 7.30 1.36
CA LEU A 172 0.02 6.97 2.01
C LEU A 172 -1.09 7.91 1.55
N SER A 173 -2.14 7.35 0.92
CA SER A 173 -3.40 8.05 0.67
C SER A 173 -4.23 8.11 1.95
N LEU A 174 -4.72 9.30 2.30
CA LEU A 174 -5.40 9.50 3.58
C LEU A 174 -6.91 9.18 3.50
N PRO A 175 -7.46 8.38 4.42
CA PRO A 175 -8.89 8.05 4.43
C PRO A 175 -9.73 9.28 4.80
N THR A 176 -10.99 9.29 4.37
CA THR A 176 -11.95 10.34 4.75
C THR A 176 -12.72 9.91 6.01
N PRO A 177 -12.55 10.60 7.15
CA PRO A 177 -13.34 10.34 8.34
C PRO A 177 -14.76 10.89 8.19
N THR A 178 -15.65 10.54 9.12
CA THR A 178 -17.01 11.09 9.23
C THR A 178 -17.23 11.77 10.58
N ARG A 179 -18.10 12.77 10.61
CA ARG A 179 -18.57 13.40 11.84
C ARG A 179 -20.02 13.85 11.63
N ALA A 180 -20.94 13.28 12.41
CA ALA A 180 -22.37 13.54 12.25
C ALA A 180 -22.67 15.05 12.35
N GLY A 181 -23.35 15.59 11.34
CA GLY A 181 -23.71 17.01 11.27
C GLY A 181 -22.56 17.96 10.90
N TYR A 182 -21.40 17.46 10.46
CA TYR A 182 -20.27 18.27 10.01
C TYR A 182 -19.78 17.83 8.62
N LYS A 183 -19.17 18.75 7.88
CA LYS A 183 -18.45 18.49 6.64
C LYS A 183 -16.96 18.34 6.93
N PHE A 184 -16.33 17.32 6.34
CA PHE A 184 -14.88 17.14 6.41
C PHE A 184 -14.18 18.11 5.45
N ASP A 185 -13.39 19.04 5.99
CA ASP A 185 -12.67 20.02 5.18
C ASP A 185 -11.28 19.52 4.76
N GLY A 186 -10.74 18.50 5.44
CA GLY A 186 -9.49 17.85 5.09
C GLY A 186 -8.58 17.54 6.28
N TRP A 187 -7.45 16.88 5.99
CA TRP A 187 -6.38 16.62 6.93
C TRP A 187 -5.35 17.75 6.93
N TYR A 188 -4.84 18.07 8.11
CA TYR A 188 -3.81 19.09 8.31
C TYR A 188 -2.68 18.55 9.18
N THR A 189 -1.45 19.01 8.94
CA THR A 189 -0.28 18.59 9.75
C THR A 189 -0.05 19.45 10.99
N ASP A 190 -0.85 20.49 11.18
CA ASP A 190 -0.79 21.39 12.33
C ASP A 190 -2.18 21.60 12.95
N LYS A 191 -2.20 21.81 14.27
CA LYS A 191 -3.43 22.03 15.04
C LYS A 191 -4.18 23.33 14.68
N ASN A 192 -3.50 24.28 14.03
CA ASN A 192 -4.08 25.56 13.62
C ASN A 192 -4.65 25.52 12.19
N PHE A 193 -4.62 24.35 11.55
CA PHE A 193 -5.14 24.11 10.21
C PHE A 193 -4.54 25.01 9.10
N LYS A 194 -3.24 25.29 9.17
CA LYS A 194 -2.52 26.07 8.14
C LYS A 194 -2.04 25.21 6.98
N ASN A 195 -1.60 23.98 7.25
CA ASN A 195 -0.92 23.10 6.29
C ASN A 195 -1.80 21.90 5.92
N LYS A 196 -2.56 22.02 4.83
CA LYS A 196 -3.47 20.98 4.34
C LYS A 196 -2.71 19.89 3.57
N VAL A 197 -3.07 18.62 3.79
CA VAL A 197 -2.46 17.47 3.10
C VAL A 197 -3.51 16.48 2.59
N LYS A 198 -3.21 15.82 1.47
CA LYS A 198 -4.01 14.72 0.90
C LYS A 198 -3.29 13.36 0.93
N LYS A 199 -1.95 13.40 0.95
CA LYS A 199 -1.07 12.23 0.97
C LYS A 199 0.11 12.51 1.90
N LEU A 200 0.73 11.45 2.40
CA LEU A 200 1.99 11.51 3.14
C LEU A 200 3.09 10.79 2.37
N THR A 201 4.32 11.27 2.54
CA THR A 201 5.52 10.70 1.93
C THR A 201 6.62 10.60 2.98
N LYS A 202 7.14 9.39 3.15
CA LYS A 202 8.36 9.02 3.87
C LYS A 202 8.70 9.86 5.13
N LYS A 203 7.74 10.10 6.03
CA LYS A 203 7.95 10.78 7.33
C LYS A 203 6.89 10.45 8.39
N ASN A 204 7.27 10.41 9.65
CA ASN A 204 6.29 10.32 10.73
C ASN A 204 5.38 11.55 10.72
N ALA A 205 4.07 11.36 10.95
CA ALA A 205 3.11 12.45 10.87
C ALA A 205 2.04 12.36 11.96
N THR A 206 1.63 13.53 12.46
CA THR A 206 0.37 13.68 13.21
C THR A 206 -0.58 14.51 12.37
N LEU A 207 -1.77 13.99 12.12
CA LEU A 207 -2.80 14.61 11.27
C LEU A 207 -3.98 15.07 12.10
N TYR A 208 -4.50 16.25 11.79
CA TYR A 208 -5.65 16.88 12.45
C TYR A 208 -6.80 16.99 11.46
N ALA A 209 -7.95 16.41 11.79
CA ALA A 209 -9.16 16.53 10.99
C ALA A 209 -9.78 17.91 11.18
N LYS A 210 -10.02 18.64 10.09
CA LYS A 210 -10.79 19.89 10.10
C LYS A 210 -12.23 19.62 9.72
N TRP A 211 -13.14 20.23 10.47
CA TRP A 211 -14.58 20.10 10.30
C TRP A 211 -15.22 21.48 10.18
N SER A 212 -16.18 21.61 9.28
CA SER A 212 -17.08 22.77 9.21
C SER A 212 -18.52 22.32 9.52
N GLN A 213 -19.21 23.05 10.39
CA GLN A 213 -20.62 22.81 10.65
C GLN A 213 -21.44 23.53 9.58
N PRO A 214 -22.23 22.83 8.76
CA PRO A 214 -23.17 23.50 7.90
C PRO A 214 -24.25 24.18 8.76
N TYR A 215 -24.52 25.46 8.50
CA TYR A 215 -25.60 26.20 9.16
C TYR A 215 -26.63 26.69 8.14
N THR A 216 -27.88 26.76 8.57
CA THR A 216 -28.99 27.22 7.74
C THR A 216 -28.91 28.73 7.56
N ILE A 217 -29.11 29.20 6.33
CA ILE A 217 -29.13 30.63 6.01
C ILE A 217 -30.58 31.10 6.09
N LYS A 218 -30.84 32.05 7.00
CA LYS A 218 -32.14 32.74 7.09
C LYS A 218 -32.04 34.10 6.42
N TYR A 219 -32.86 34.32 5.41
CA TYR A 219 -32.93 35.59 4.71
C TYR A 219 -34.00 36.48 5.32
N VAL A 220 -33.61 37.69 5.76
CA VAL A 220 -34.53 38.74 6.19
C VAL A 220 -34.72 39.71 5.04
N MET A 221 -35.87 39.62 4.37
CA MET A 221 -36.06 40.26 3.07
C MET A 221 -36.53 41.71 3.13
N ASN A 222 -36.92 42.23 4.29
CA ASN A 222 -37.47 43.58 4.45
C ASN A 222 -38.50 43.93 3.36
N LYS A 223 -39.56 43.12 3.22
CA LYS A 223 -40.61 43.23 2.17
C LYS A 223 -40.16 42.93 0.72
N GLY A 224 -38.91 42.55 0.48
CA GLY A 224 -38.44 42.06 -0.82
C GLY A 224 -38.73 40.57 -1.05
N LYS A 225 -38.39 40.09 -2.25
CA LYS A 225 -38.44 38.67 -2.64
C LYS A 225 -37.02 38.14 -2.83
N ASN A 226 -36.72 37.01 -2.20
CA ASN A 226 -35.41 36.38 -2.33
C ASN A 226 -35.24 35.76 -3.73
N HIS A 227 -34.01 35.69 -4.21
CA HIS A 227 -33.73 34.97 -5.45
C HIS A 227 -33.89 33.45 -5.21
N LYS A 228 -34.62 32.75 -6.09
CA LYS A 228 -34.92 31.31 -5.94
C LYS A 228 -33.68 30.41 -5.84
N SER A 229 -32.57 30.85 -6.44
CA SER A 229 -31.30 30.09 -6.44
C SER A 229 -30.39 30.38 -5.25
N ASN A 230 -30.83 31.21 -4.28
CA ASN A 230 -30.01 31.48 -3.11
C ASN A 230 -29.92 30.23 -2.21
N PRO A 231 -28.73 29.88 -1.69
CA PRO A 231 -28.51 28.66 -0.94
C PRO A 231 -29.23 28.68 0.41
N LYS A 232 -29.81 27.53 0.80
CA LYS A 232 -30.50 27.39 2.10
C LYS A 232 -29.56 27.04 3.25
N LYS A 233 -28.36 26.55 2.95
CA LYS A 233 -27.35 26.13 3.92
C LYS A 233 -25.99 26.65 3.49
N TYR A 234 -25.17 27.04 4.45
CA TYR A 234 -23.76 27.34 4.28
C TYR A 234 -22.93 26.07 4.50
N GLY A 235 -21.91 25.84 3.69
CA GLY A 235 -21.01 24.68 3.82
C GLY A 235 -19.65 24.92 3.15
N GLY A 236 -19.23 26.18 3.05
CA GLY A 236 -18.07 26.65 2.29
C GLY A 236 -18.38 27.95 1.54
N THR A 237 -17.62 28.25 0.49
CA THR A 237 -17.85 29.44 -0.35
C THR A 237 -19.23 29.38 -1.03
N ILE A 238 -20.01 30.45 -0.91
CA ILE A 238 -21.33 30.58 -1.52
C ILE A 238 -21.45 31.92 -2.25
N THR A 239 -22.25 31.96 -3.31
CA THR A 239 -22.55 33.20 -4.02
C THR A 239 -24.00 33.59 -3.79
N LEU A 240 -24.23 34.74 -3.14
CA LEU A 240 -25.56 35.27 -2.92
C LEU A 240 -26.00 36.14 -4.10
N LYS A 241 -27.15 35.82 -4.69
CA LYS A 241 -27.81 36.60 -5.74
C LYS A 241 -28.64 37.73 -5.14
N ASN A 242 -28.78 38.80 -5.91
CA ASN A 242 -29.55 39.96 -5.50
C ASN A 242 -31.05 39.61 -5.39
N PRO A 243 -31.73 40.07 -4.33
CA PRO A 243 -33.18 39.99 -4.22
C PRO A 243 -33.86 41.11 -5.01
N THR A 244 -35.18 41.03 -5.14
CA THR A 244 -36.00 42.06 -5.79
C THR A 244 -36.96 42.73 -4.82
N ARG A 245 -37.15 44.04 -4.96
CA ARG A 245 -38.18 44.81 -4.25
C ARG A 245 -38.60 46.00 -5.11
N SER A 246 -39.88 46.08 -5.45
CA SER A 246 -40.41 47.13 -6.34
C SER A 246 -40.12 48.53 -5.77
N GLY A 247 -39.56 49.43 -6.57
CA GLY A 247 -39.20 50.80 -6.18
C GLY A 247 -37.89 50.96 -5.41
N TYR A 248 -37.06 49.91 -5.26
CA TYR A 248 -35.80 49.97 -4.50
C TYR A 248 -34.61 49.38 -5.26
N THR A 249 -33.42 49.95 -5.05
CA THR A 249 -32.14 49.39 -5.51
C THR A 249 -31.48 48.56 -4.41
N PHE A 250 -31.02 47.36 -4.75
CA PHE A 250 -30.28 46.52 -3.80
C PHE A 250 -28.85 47.05 -3.58
N LYS A 251 -28.50 47.37 -2.32
CA LYS A 251 -27.16 47.91 -1.95
C LYS A 251 -26.21 46.86 -1.34
N GLY A 252 -26.70 45.65 -1.04
CA GLY A 252 -25.87 44.54 -0.55
C GLY A 252 -26.54 43.69 0.54
N TRP A 253 -25.93 42.56 0.84
CA TRP A 253 -26.29 41.69 1.96
C TRP A 253 -25.57 42.13 3.23
N TYR A 254 -26.25 42.06 4.37
CA TYR A 254 -25.71 42.46 5.68
C TYR A 254 -26.04 41.39 6.72
N ALA A 255 -25.11 41.14 7.65
CA ALA A 255 -25.24 40.16 8.71
C ALA A 255 -25.90 40.70 9.99
N ASP A 256 -26.21 42.00 10.05
CA ASP A 256 -26.86 42.66 11.18
C ASP A 256 -27.94 43.65 10.74
N ARG A 257 -28.91 43.90 11.64
CA ARG A 257 -30.06 44.77 11.38
C ARG A 257 -29.70 46.26 11.29
N LYS A 258 -28.52 46.68 11.78
CA LYS A 258 -28.04 48.07 11.69
C LYS A 258 -27.25 48.32 10.40
N PHE A 259 -27.15 47.31 9.52
CA PHE A 259 -26.46 47.36 8.23
C PHE A 259 -24.98 47.78 8.34
N LYS A 260 -24.28 47.38 9.41
CA LYS A 260 -22.86 47.72 9.64
C LYS A 260 -21.89 46.63 9.15
N LYS A 261 -22.32 45.38 9.08
CA LYS A 261 -21.54 44.20 8.70
C LYS A 261 -21.97 43.71 7.32
N LYS A 262 -21.42 44.33 6.28
CA LYS A 262 -21.67 43.91 4.90
C LYS A 262 -21.06 42.52 4.64
N VAL A 263 -21.81 41.65 3.99
CA VAL A 263 -21.34 40.34 3.51
C VAL A 263 -20.62 40.57 2.19
N THR A 264 -19.30 40.36 2.16
CA THR A 264 -18.47 40.72 1.00
C THR A 264 -17.87 39.52 0.26
N LYS A 265 -17.76 38.34 0.87
CA LYS A 265 -17.27 37.09 0.28
C LYS A 265 -17.81 35.89 1.04
#